data_AF-A0A940HEE7-F1
#
_entry.id   AF-A0A940HEE7-F1
#
_cell.length_a   1.000
_cell.length_b   1.000
_cell.length_c   1.000
_cell.angle_alpha   90.00
_cell.angle_beta   90.00
_cell.angle_gamma   90.00
#
_symmetry.space_group_name_H-M   'P 1'
#
loop_
_entity.id
_entity.type
_entity.pdbx_description
1 polymer ?
#
loop_
_entity_poly.entity_id
_entity_poly.type
_entity_poly.pdbx_seq_one_letter_code
_entity_poly.pdbx_strand_id
1 'polypeptide(L)'
;IATLLTRIDNGSKATVGKPGEKTTLGVFTGDSTVRNLRTALAQAVQHPVGDVSPSSIGIAINEKGVLSFDADKFRTALADDPEKTQALFSAVAERVGDVTDKYSDKYTGLLTQRITGQETEVKTLQTQVERWDIRLEQRRATLERKYADIEIKLSTLQKQSSWLSSQLDGLKTSS
;
A
#
# COMPACT_ATOMS: atom_id res chain seq x y z
N ILE A 1 8.33 9.37 -19.74
CA ILE A 1 8.02 10.16 -18.51
C ILE A 1 6.56 10.65 -18.48
N ALA A 2 6.03 11.32 -19.50
CA ALA A 2 4.64 11.82 -19.48
C ALA A 2 3.60 10.73 -19.14
N THR A 3 3.67 9.56 -19.78
CA THR A 3 2.78 8.42 -19.46
C THR A 3 2.91 7.93 -18.02
N LEU A 4 4.12 7.95 -17.46
CA LEU A 4 4.38 7.54 -16.07
C LEU A 4 3.73 8.53 -15.10
N LEU A 5 3.92 9.84 -15.32
CA LEU A 5 3.29 10.88 -14.51
C LEU A 5 1.76 10.79 -14.58
N THR A 6 1.19 10.55 -15.77
CA THR A 6 -0.26 10.33 -15.93
C THR A 6 -0.75 9.10 -15.17
N ARG A 7 0.02 7.99 -15.16
CA ARG A 7 -0.32 6.80 -14.37
C ARG A 7 -0.26 7.07 -12.86
N ILE A 8 0.78 7.76 -12.40
CA ILE A 8 0.92 8.17 -11.00
C ILE A 8 -0.26 9.05 -10.58
N ASP A 9 -0.64 10.01 -11.42
CA ASP A 9 -1.77 10.90 -11.18
C ASP A 9 -3.08 10.14 -11.09
N ASN A 10 -3.35 9.25 -12.05
CA ASN A 10 -4.55 8.43 -12.02
C ASN A 10 -4.57 7.51 -10.79
N GLY A 11 -3.42 6.94 -10.42
CA GLY A 11 -3.30 6.13 -9.21
C GLY A 11 -3.37 6.94 -7.91
N SER A 12 -3.20 8.27 -7.94
CA SER A 12 -3.28 9.14 -6.75
C SER A 12 -4.60 9.91 -6.63
N LYS A 13 -5.50 9.78 -7.62
CA LYS A 13 -6.79 10.47 -7.61
C LYS A 13 -7.70 9.90 -6.52
N ALA A 14 -8.28 10.81 -5.73
CA ALA A 14 -9.39 10.51 -4.84
C ALA A 14 -10.70 10.92 -5.52
N THR A 15 -11.59 9.96 -5.76
CA THR A 15 -12.95 10.22 -6.21
C THR A 15 -13.82 10.41 -4.97
N VAL A 16 -14.04 11.67 -4.61
CA VAL A 16 -14.89 12.04 -3.47
C VAL A 16 -16.34 11.72 -3.81
N GLY A 17 -16.96 10.87 -3.00
CA GLY A 17 -18.39 10.56 -3.12
C GLY A 17 -19.24 11.77 -2.75
N LYS A 18 -20.51 11.78 -3.16
CA LYS A 18 -21.48 12.76 -2.64
C LYS A 18 -21.63 12.60 -1.12
N PRO A 19 -22.20 13.58 -0.39
CA PRO A 19 -22.48 13.41 1.04
C PRO A 19 -23.28 12.12 1.30
N GLY A 20 -22.68 11.19 2.07
CA GLY A 20 -23.24 9.86 2.34
C GLY A 20 -22.65 8.71 1.50
N GLU A 21 -21.84 9.00 0.47
CA GLU A 21 -21.15 8.00 -0.35
C GLU A 21 -19.67 7.85 0.06
N LYS A 22 -19.09 6.67 -0.19
CA LYS A 22 -17.69 6.39 0.14
C LYS A 22 -16.76 7.05 -0.89
N THR A 23 -15.78 7.82 -0.40
CA THR A 23 -14.64 8.28 -1.20
C THR A 23 -13.80 7.09 -1.63
N THR A 24 -13.56 6.97 -2.94
CA THR A 24 -12.66 5.95 -3.48
C THR A 24 -11.28 6.57 -3.69
N LEU A 25 -10.28 6.04 -3.00
CA LEU A 25 -8.89 6.49 -3.13
C LEU A 25 -8.18 5.64 -4.19
N GLY A 26 -7.39 6.28 -5.05
CA GLY A 26 -6.48 5.56 -5.93
C GLY A 26 -5.38 4.85 -5.14
N VAL A 27 -4.80 3.81 -5.75
CA VAL A 27 -3.81 2.90 -5.15
C VAL A 27 -2.55 3.59 -4.58
N PHE A 28 -2.20 4.78 -5.06
CA PHE A 28 -1.03 5.56 -4.63
C PHE A 28 -1.38 6.73 -3.70
N THR A 29 -2.65 6.92 -3.34
CA THR A 29 -3.08 8.07 -2.52
C THR A 29 -2.38 8.10 -1.15
N GLY A 30 -2.00 6.94 -0.61
CA GLY A 30 -1.22 6.82 0.63
C GLY A 30 0.31 6.77 0.45
N ASP A 31 0.81 6.52 -0.76
CA ASP A 31 2.22 6.20 -0.96
C ASP A 31 3.10 7.46 -1.11
N SER A 32 3.95 7.69 -0.11
CA SER A 32 4.88 8.83 -0.09
C SER A 32 6.00 8.69 -1.11
N THR A 33 6.46 7.46 -1.41
CA THR A 33 7.51 7.22 -2.40
C THR A 33 7.06 7.64 -3.79
N VAL A 34 5.83 7.31 -4.17
CA VAL A 34 5.24 7.71 -5.46
C VAL A 34 5.03 9.22 -5.55
N ARG A 35 4.57 9.87 -4.47
CA ARG A 35 4.45 11.33 -4.42
C ARG A 35 5.81 12.03 -4.52
N ASN A 36 6.82 11.52 -3.82
CA ASN A 36 8.18 12.07 -3.86
C ASN A 36 8.81 11.92 -5.25
N LEU A 37 8.59 10.78 -5.92
CA LEU A 37 9.01 10.58 -7.31
C LEU A 37 8.39 11.63 -8.24
N ARG A 38 7.08 11.88 -8.12
CA ARG A 38 6.40 12.91 -8.92
C ARG A 38 7.03 14.27 -8.71
N THR A 39 7.25 14.67 -7.46
CA THR A 39 7.90 15.95 -7.13
C THR A 39 9.32 16.02 -7.67
N ALA A 40 10.11 14.95 -7.53
CA ALA A 40 11.49 14.91 -8.01
C ALA A 40 11.57 15.04 -9.54
N LEU A 41 10.71 14.32 -10.28
CA LEU A 41 10.60 14.44 -11.74
C LEU A 41 10.16 15.85 -12.14
N ALA A 42 9.20 16.44 -11.40
CA ALA A 42 8.73 17.77 -11.70
C ALA A 42 9.82 18.84 -11.47
N GLN A 43 10.64 18.67 -10.42
CA GLN A 43 11.79 19.53 -10.16
C GLN A 43 12.89 19.34 -11.20
N ALA A 44 13.21 18.11 -11.58
CA ALA A 44 14.24 17.83 -12.59
C ALA A 44 13.97 18.55 -13.93
N VAL A 45 12.69 18.65 -14.30
CA VAL A 45 12.24 19.33 -15.52
C VAL A 45 12.14 20.84 -15.39
N GLN A 46 11.64 21.35 -14.26
CA GLN A 46 11.33 22.80 -14.13
C GLN A 46 12.52 23.63 -13.65
N HIS A 47 13.50 23.02 -12.99
CA HIS A 47 14.59 23.77 -12.40
C HIS A 47 15.46 24.41 -13.51
N PRO A 48 15.80 25.70 -13.41
CA PRO A 48 16.68 26.35 -14.36
C PRO A 48 18.02 25.62 -14.53
N VAL A 49 18.63 25.70 -15.71
CA VAL A 49 20.04 25.34 -15.93
C VAL A 49 20.78 26.67 -16.06
N GLY A 50 21.52 27.04 -15.01
CA GLY A 50 22.01 28.42 -14.87
C GLY A 50 20.84 29.39 -14.74
N ASP A 51 20.83 30.46 -15.54
CA ASP A 51 19.75 31.46 -15.56
C ASP A 51 18.64 31.15 -16.58
N VAL A 52 18.68 29.99 -17.24
CA VAL A 52 17.75 29.67 -18.34
C VAL A 52 16.73 28.62 -17.88
N SER A 53 15.45 29.00 -17.99
CA SER A 53 14.34 28.08 -17.74
C SER A 53 14.16 27.11 -18.93
N PRO A 54 13.97 25.81 -18.70
CA PRO A 54 13.59 24.84 -19.75
C PRO A 54 12.35 25.23 -20.56
N SER A 55 11.48 26.08 -19.99
CA SER A 55 10.31 26.62 -20.69
C SER A 55 10.67 27.49 -21.90
N SER A 56 11.88 28.09 -21.93
CA SER A 56 12.35 28.88 -23.07
C SER A 56 12.56 28.05 -24.33
N ILE A 57 12.82 26.74 -24.18
CA ILE A 57 12.96 25.79 -25.29
C ILE A 57 11.69 24.93 -25.46
N GLY A 58 10.56 25.32 -24.86
CA GLY A 58 9.30 24.61 -25.01
C GLY A 58 9.13 23.39 -24.10
N ILE A 59 9.98 23.20 -23.09
CA ILE A 59 9.81 22.13 -22.08
C ILE A 59 9.20 22.75 -20.82
N ALA A 60 7.96 22.36 -20.49
CA ALA A 60 7.28 22.91 -19.31
C ALA A 60 6.49 21.84 -18.57
N ILE A 61 6.09 22.17 -17.35
CA ILE A 61 5.10 21.42 -16.59
C ILE A 61 3.91 22.33 -16.36
N ASN A 62 2.72 21.85 -16.69
CA ASN A 62 1.50 22.63 -16.48
C ASN A 62 1.07 22.63 -15.00
N GLU A 63 0.06 23.45 -14.66
CA GLU A 63 -0.49 23.55 -13.29
C GLU A 63 -0.97 22.20 -12.72
N LYS A 64 -1.25 21.22 -13.59
CA LYS A 64 -1.66 19.87 -13.22
C LYS A 64 -0.48 18.93 -12.99
N GLY A 65 0.77 19.42 -13.09
CA GLY A 65 1.98 18.61 -12.92
C GLY A 65 2.31 17.72 -14.12
N VAL A 66 1.71 17.97 -15.29
CA VAL A 66 1.92 17.19 -16.51
C VAL A 66 2.97 17.87 -17.39
N LEU A 67 3.96 17.08 -17.82
CA LEU A 67 4.97 17.50 -18.79
C LEU A 67 4.33 17.85 -20.14
N SER A 68 4.61 19.05 -20.64
CA SER A 68 4.24 19.53 -21.97
C SER A 68 5.49 19.86 -22.77
N PHE A 69 5.52 19.43 -24.04
CA PHE A 69 6.57 19.76 -25.00
C PHE A 69 5.97 20.53 -26.18
N ASP A 70 6.47 21.74 -26.40
CA ASP A 70 6.12 22.61 -27.52
C ASP A 70 7.19 22.49 -28.61
N ALA A 71 6.89 21.71 -29.64
CA ALA A 71 7.81 21.42 -30.73
C ALA A 71 8.16 22.66 -31.57
N ASP A 72 7.24 23.63 -31.70
CA ASP A 72 7.47 24.84 -32.49
C ASP A 72 8.41 25.80 -31.76
N LYS A 73 8.23 25.98 -30.44
CA LYS A 73 9.18 26.72 -29.61
C LYS A 73 10.55 26.07 -29.57
N PHE A 74 10.60 24.74 -29.45
CA PHE A 74 11.86 24.02 -29.47
C PHE A 74 12.59 24.22 -30.80
N ARG A 75 11.89 24.10 -31.94
CA ARG A 75 12.46 24.32 -33.27
C ARG A 75 12.97 25.75 -33.45
N THR A 76 12.23 26.74 -32.94
CA THR A 76 12.63 28.15 -33.00
C THR A 76 13.89 28.38 -32.18
N ALA A 77 13.92 27.91 -30.92
CA ALA A 77 15.08 28.03 -30.06
C ALA A 77 16.32 27.30 -30.61
N LEU A 78 16.11 26.14 -31.24
CA LEU A 78 17.19 25.39 -31.90
C LEU A 78 17.74 26.11 -33.12
N ALA A 79 16.91 26.86 -33.86
CA ALA A 79 17.36 27.66 -35.00
C ALA A 79 18.10 28.93 -34.55
N ASP A 80 17.67 29.53 -33.44
CA ASP A 80 18.26 30.76 -32.89
C ASP A 80 19.62 30.49 -32.20
N ASP A 81 19.70 29.45 -31.36
CA ASP A 81 20.92 29.07 -30.64
C ASP A 81 20.97 27.53 -30.44
N PRO A 82 21.57 26.79 -31.38
CA PRO A 82 21.63 25.34 -31.35
C PRO A 82 22.41 24.80 -30.14
N GLU A 83 23.56 25.40 -29.84
CA GLU A 83 24.45 24.93 -28.77
C GLU A 83 23.80 25.08 -27.40
N LYS A 84 23.21 26.25 -27.13
CA LYS A 84 22.53 26.52 -25.86
C LYS A 84 21.28 25.66 -25.70
N THR A 85 20.51 25.48 -26.77
CA THR A 85 19.30 24.63 -26.75
C THR A 85 19.68 23.18 -26.48
N GLN A 86 20.74 22.67 -27.11
CA GLN A 86 21.24 21.32 -26.88
C GLN A 86 21.78 21.12 -25.47
N ALA A 87 22.54 22.09 -24.94
CA ALA A 87 23.06 22.03 -23.57
C ALA A 87 21.93 22.02 -22.54
N LEU A 88 20.93 22.89 -22.70
CA LEU A 88 19.76 22.96 -21.82
C LEU A 88 18.93 21.67 -21.88
N PHE A 89 18.67 21.14 -23.08
CA PHE A 89 17.96 19.88 -23.26
C PHE A 89 18.70 18.71 -22.61
N SER A 90 20.01 18.59 -22.86
CA SER A 90 20.83 17.51 -22.31
C SER A 90 20.86 17.55 -20.78
N ALA A 91 21.04 18.72 -20.19
CA ALA A 91 21.05 18.88 -18.73
C ALA A 91 19.71 18.51 -18.09
N VAL A 92 18.57 18.84 -18.73
CA VAL A 92 17.25 18.40 -18.26
C VAL A 92 17.11 16.88 -18.39
N ALA A 93 17.53 16.31 -19.51
CA ALA A 93 17.46 14.88 -19.76
C ALA A 93 18.29 14.08 -18.73
N GLU A 94 19.51 14.54 -18.43
CA GLU A 94 20.41 13.93 -17.44
C GLU A 94 19.77 13.90 -16.04
N ARG A 95 19.26 15.05 -15.56
CA ARG A 95 18.58 15.11 -14.25
C ARG A 95 17.38 14.17 -14.16
N VAL A 96 16.61 14.07 -15.24
CA VAL A 96 15.45 13.17 -15.29
C VAL A 96 15.92 11.71 -15.30
N GLY A 97 17.03 11.42 -15.97
CA GLY A 97 17.73 10.14 -15.91
C GLY A 97 18.13 9.78 -14.48
N ASP A 98 18.85 10.66 -13.80
CA ASP A 98 19.30 10.47 -12.41
C ASP A 98 18.14 10.17 -11.44
N VAL A 99 17.04 10.94 -11.56
CA VAL A 99 15.84 10.70 -10.77
C VAL A 99 15.22 9.36 -11.12
N THR A 100 15.18 8.98 -12.40
CA THR A 100 14.62 7.69 -12.81
C THR A 100 15.45 6.57 -12.22
N ASP A 101 16.77 6.59 -12.40
CA ASP A 101 17.69 5.55 -11.92
C ASP A 101 17.62 5.38 -10.41
N LYS A 102 17.62 6.49 -9.65
CA LYS A 102 17.49 6.46 -8.18
C LYS A 102 16.22 5.76 -7.69
N TYR A 103 15.13 5.83 -8.45
CA TYR A 103 13.85 5.23 -8.06
C TYR A 103 13.63 3.84 -8.67
N SER A 104 14.08 3.61 -9.91
CA SER A 104 13.83 2.38 -10.67
C SER A 104 14.97 1.37 -10.63
N ASP A 105 16.11 1.69 -10.02
CA ASP A 105 17.20 0.72 -9.90
C ASP A 105 16.70 -0.59 -9.28
N LYS A 106 17.09 -1.70 -9.90
CA LYS A 106 16.55 -3.03 -9.61
C LYS A 106 16.90 -3.51 -8.20
N TYR A 107 17.95 -2.97 -7.58
CA TYR A 107 18.46 -3.47 -6.30
C TYR A 107 18.34 -2.43 -5.19
N THR A 108 18.65 -1.18 -5.51
CA THR A 108 18.78 -0.05 -4.58
C THR A 108 17.75 1.03 -4.82
N GLY A 109 16.94 0.90 -5.87
CA GLY A 109 15.91 1.86 -6.22
C GLY A 109 14.87 2.00 -5.11
N LEU A 110 14.47 3.23 -4.81
CA LEU A 110 13.50 3.50 -3.74
C LEU A 110 12.16 2.80 -3.97
N LEU A 111 11.72 2.65 -5.22
CA LEU A 111 10.49 1.92 -5.54
C LEU A 111 10.67 0.42 -5.35
N THR A 112 11.81 -0.13 -5.77
CA THR A 112 12.17 -1.53 -5.54
C THR A 112 12.16 -1.86 -4.06
N GLN A 113 12.84 -1.05 -3.23
CA GLN A 113 12.86 -1.25 -1.78
C GLN A 113 11.46 -1.20 -1.16
N ARG A 114 10.61 -0.29 -1.65
CA ARG A 114 9.21 -0.18 -1.23
C ARG A 114 8.42 -1.45 -1.55
N ILE A 115 8.54 -1.97 -2.78
CA ILE A 115 7.88 -3.20 -3.22
C ILE A 115 8.35 -4.39 -2.37
N THR A 116 9.67 -4.60 -2.28
CA THR A 116 10.25 -5.72 -1.51
C THR A 116 9.85 -5.67 -0.04
N GLY A 117 9.81 -4.47 0.56
CA GLY A 117 9.36 -4.27 1.93
C GLY A 117 7.89 -4.67 2.12
N GLN A 118 7.01 -4.24 1.22
CA GLN A 118 5.59 -4.60 1.24
C GLN A 118 5.37 -6.11 1.02
N GLU A 119 6.09 -6.73 0.10
CA GLU A 119 6.03 -8.19 -0.12
C GLU A 119 6.48 -8.97 1.13
N THR A 120 7.52 -8.48 1.81
CA THR A 120 8.01 -9.07 3.05
C THR A 120 6.99 -8.93 4.19
N GLU A 121 6.34 -7.78 4.29
CA GLU A 121 5.27 -7.54 5.26
C GLU A 121 4.08 -8.48 5.01
N VAL A 122 3.64 -8.59 3.75
CA VAL A 122 2.57 -9.53 3.34
C VAL A 122 2.92 -10.96 3.73
N LYS A 123 4.15 -11.41 3.43
CA LYS A 123 4.61 -12.75 3.79
C LYS A 123 4.61 -12.96 5.31
N THR A 124 5.07 -11.97 6.07
CA THR A 124 5.10 -12.04 7.53
C THR A 124 3.69 -12.10 8.12
N LEU A 125 2.73 -11.37 7.55
CA LEU A 125 1.32 -11.43 7.94
C LEU A 125 0.70 -12.79 7.59
N GLN A 126 1.00 -13.37 6.42
CA GLN A 126 0.55 -14.72 6.05
C GLN A 126 1.03 -15.77 7.06
N THR A 127 2.33 -15.77 7.39
CA THR A 127 2.88 -16.68 8.42
C THR A 127 2.28 -16.43 9.81
N GLN A 128 1.87 -15.20 10.13
CA GLN A 128 1.13 -14.94 11.37
C GLN A 128 -0.25 -15.58 11.33
N VAL A 129 -1.02 -15.39 10.25
CA VAL A 129 -2.35 -15.99 10.07
C VAL A 129 -2.29 -17.50 10.20
N GLU A 130 -1.36 -18.17 9.53
CA GLU A 130 -1.18 -19.64 9.61
C GLU A 130 -0.94 -20.11 11.06
N ARG A 131 -0.12 -19.37 11.83
CA ARG A 131 0.11 -19.68 13.26
C ARG A 131 -1.13 -19.43 14.12
N TRP A 132 -1.93 -18.42 13.79
CA TRP A 132 -3.19 -18.16 14.47
C TRP A 132 -4.21 -19.26 14.20
N ASP A 133 -4.29 -19.76 12.96
CA ASP A 133 -5.19 -20.86 12.59
C ASP A 133 -4.88 -22.13 13.39
N ILE A 134 -3.60 -22.51 13.50
CA ILE A 134 -3.18 -23.66 14.32
C ILE A 134 -3.58 -23.46 15.79
N ARG A 135 -3.39 -22.25 16.33
CA ARG A 135 -3.71 -21.95 17.73
C ARG A 135 -5.21 -21.98 17.98
N LEU A 136 -6.01 -21.45 17.05
CA LEU A 136 -7.47 -21.46 17.13
C LEU A 136 -7.99 -22.90 17.08
N GLU A 137 -7.43 -23.76 16.22
CA GLU A 137 -7.80 -25.16 16.15
C GLU A 137 -7.47 -25.92 17.45
N GLN A 138 -6.27 -25.73 18.01
CA GLN A 138 -5.91 -26.32 19.30
C GLN A 138 -6.82 -25.84 20.44
N ARG A 139 -7.18 -24.55 20.43
CA ARG A 139 -8.10 -23.97 21.41
C ARG A 139 -9.49 -24.58 21.29
N ARG A 140 -9.99 -24.74 20.07
CA ARG A 140 -11.25 -25.43 19.78
C ARG A 140 -11.23 -26.87 20.30
N ALA A 141 -10.24 -27.67 19.92
CA ALA A 141 -10.14 -29.06 20.37
C ALA A 141 -10.05 -29.19 21.91
N THR A 142 -9.38 -28.24 22.57
CA THR A 142 -9.31 -28.20 24.04
C THR A 142 -10.67 -27.85 24.66
N LEU A 143 -11.40 -26.91 24.07
CA LEU A 143 -12.75 -26.55 24.52
C LEU A 143 -13.71 -27.72 24.32
N GLU A 144 -13.68 -28.40 23.17
CA GLU A 144 -14.49 -29.59 22.89
C GLU A 144 -14.25 -30.68 23.93
N ARG A 145 -12.98 -30.99 24.27
CA ARG A 145 -12.64 -31.94 25.34
C ARG A 145 -13.17 -31.51 26.70
N LYS A 146 -13.05 -30.23 27.05
CA LYS A 146 -13.58 -29.70 28.33
C LYS A 146 -15.09 -29.82 28.42
N TYR A 147 -15.81 -29.52 27.33
CA TYR A 147 -17.26 -29.68 27.29
C TYR A 147 -17.68 -31.15 27.42
N ALA A 148 -16.97 -32.07 26.75
CA ALA A 148 -17.23 -33.50 26.91
C ALA A 148 -17.02 -34.00 28.36
N ASP A 149 -15.96 -33.55 29.03
CA ASP A 149 -15.71 -33.88 30.45
C ASP A 149 -16.78 -33.28 31.38
N ILE A 150 -17.20 -32.04 31.13
CA ILE A 150 -18.32 -31.41 31.86
C ILE A 150 -19.60 -32.22 31.70
N GLU A 151 -19.91 -32.70 30.50
CA GLU A 151 -21.11 -33.52 30.23
C GLU A 151 -21.08 -34.85 31.01
N ILE A 152 -19.92 -35.53 31.04
CA ILE A 152 -19.74 -36.78 31.79
C ILE A 152 -19.92 -36.53 33.30
N LYS A 153 -19.33 -35.45 33.82
CA LYS A 153 -19.47 -35.06 35.23
C LYS A 153 -20.91 -34.70 35.57
N LEU A 154 -21.61 -33.97 34.69
CA LEU A 154 -23.02 -33.63 34.88
C LEU A 154 -23.90 -34.89 34.90
N SER A 155 -23.69 -35.83 33.98
CA SER A 155 -24.38 -37.13 33.97
C SER A 155 -24.13 -37.92 35.25
N THR A 156 -22.90 -37.90 35.76
CA THR A 156 -22.53 -38.56 37.02
C THR A 156 -23.21 -37.90 38.22
N LEU A 157 -23.21 -36.57 38.29
CA LEU A 157 -23.89 -35.81 39.34
C LEU A 157 -25.40 -36.03 39.32
N GLN A 158 -26.02 -36.11 38.13
CA GLN A 158 -27.43 -36.46 37.99
C GLN A 158 -27.72 -37.86 38.54
N LYS A 159 -26.90 -38.87 38.20
CA LYS A 159 -27.03 -40.22 38.75
C LYS A 159 -26.86 -40.25 40.28
N GLN A 160 -25.89 -39.50 40.81
CA GLN A 160 -25.67 -39.37 42.25
C GLN A 160 -26.88 -38.70 42.94
N SER A 161 -27.45 -37.65 42.36
CA SER A 161 -28.65 -36.99 42.87
C SER A 161 -29.85 -37.94 42.93
N SER A 162 -30.07 -38.73 41.87
CA SER A 162 -31.15 -39.72 41.83
C SER A 162 -30.98 -40.81 42.90
N TRP A 163 -29.75 -41.31 43.08
CA TRP A 163 -29.45 -42.30 44.12
C TRP A 163 -29.62 -41.76 45.54
N LEU A 164 -29.17 -40.52 45.81
CA LEU A 164 -29.38 -39.86 47.10
C LEU A 164 -30.88 -39.66 47.38
N SER A 165 -31.64 -39.28 46.36
CA SER A 165 -33.10 -39.10 46.47
C SER A 165 -33.80 -40.42 46.82
N SER A 166 -33.45 -41.53 46.14
CA SER A 166 -34.04 -42.84 46.45
C SER A 166 -33.72 -43.32 47.88
N GLN A 167 -32.52 -43.01 48.37
CA GLN A 167 -32.11 -43.36 49.74
C GLN A 167 -32.82 -42.53 50.80
N LEU A 168 -33.04 -41.24 50.52
CA LEU A 168 -33.85 -40.38 51.38
C LEU A 168 -35.30 -40.84 51.44
N ASP A 169 -35.89 -41.23 50.30
CA ASP A 169 -37.26 -41.76 50.26
C ASP A 169 -37.39 -43.09 51.01
N GLY A 170 -36.41 -44.00 50.87
CA GLY A 170 -36.38 -45.25 51.64
C GLY A 170 -36.30 -45.04 53.17
N LEU A 171 -35.55 -44.03 53.62
CA LEU A 171 -35.49 -43.63 55.03
C LEU A 171 -36.82 -43.04 55.53
N LYS A 172 -37.55 -42.31 54.69
CA LYS A 172 -38.89 -41.79 55.04
C LYS A 172 -39.96 -42.87 55.14
N THR A 173 -39.83 -43.98 54.41
CA THR A 173 -40.80 -45.09 54.45
C THR A 173 -40.59 -46.08 55.60
N SER A 174 -39.45 -45.99 56.30
CA SER A 174 -39.05 -46.91 57.37
C SER A 174 -39.18 -46.32 58.79
N SER A 175 -39.73 -45.11 58.91
CA SER A 175 -40.18 -44.46 60.15
C SER A 175 -41.69 -44.33 60.16
#